data_AF-A0A9N9ZZR0-F1
#
_entry.id   AF-A0A9N9ZZR0-F1
#
_cell.length_a   1.000
_cell.length_b   1.000
_cell.length_c   1.000
_cell.angle_alpha   90.00
_cell.angle_beta   90.00
_cell.angle_gamma   90.00
#
_symmetry.space_group_name_H-M   'P 1'
#
loop_
_entity.id
_entity.type
_entity.pdbx_description
1 polymer ?
#
loop_
_entity_poly.entity_id
_entity_poly.type
_entity_poly.pdbx_seq_one_letter_code
_entity_poly.pdbx_strand_id
1 'polypeptide(L)'
;MAKIIHLALANDRQLCDTAEPYYKYCPATVLENQRFRLYWDNPILTDKTIMANRPDVILIDKQARVVQLLDFSIPNGHNLLSKYEEKISKYMPLSVEIKRIWAMDIVYIRPIIMSVTGVVPESLIKHLKELKLPDHLLHTMQKSVILSTCNIVRSFRNME
;
A
#
# COMPACT_ATOMS: atom_id res chain seq x y z
N MET A 1 1.59 -2.18 -9.12
CA MET A 1 0.90 -2.67 -7.91
C MET A 1 0.38 -1.54 -7.01
N ALA A 2 1.22 -0.69 -6.43
CA ALA A 2 0.77 0.34 -5.46
C ALA A 2 -0.34 1.29 -5.99
N LYS A 3 -0.17 1.82 -7.21
CA LYS A 3 -1.19 2.65 -7.88
C LYS A 3 -2.56 1.98 -8.00
N ILE A 4 -2.59 0.65 -8.18
CA ILE A 4 -3.85 -0.12 -8.31
C ILE A 4 -4.63 -0.07 -7.00
N ILE A 5 -3.94 -0.28 -5.88
CA ILE A 5 -4.56 -0.25 -4.55
C ILE A 5 -4.96 1.17 -4.16
N HIS A 6 -4.10 2.16 -4.42
CA HIS A 6 -4.44 3.55 -4.14
C HIS A 6 -5.67 4.01 -4.91
N LEU A 7 -5.75 3.73 -6.21
CA LEU A 7 -6.91 4.05 -7.04
C LEU A 7 -8.17 3.34 -6.55
N ALA A 8 -8.09 2.06 -6.22
CA ALA A 8 -9.22 1.29 -5.71
C ALA A 8 -9.74 1.87 -4.38
N LEU A 9 -8.85 2.24 -3.45
CA LEU A 9 -9.20 2.90 -2.20
C LEU A 9 -9.83 4.28 -2.44
N ALA A 10 -9.26 5.05 -3.36
CA ALA A 10 -9.75 6.39 -3.64
C ALA A 10 -11.17 6.37 -4.25
N ASN A 11 -11.44 5.44 -5.16
CA ASN A 11 -12.77 5.25 -5.75
C ASN A 11 -13.78 4.68 -4.72
N ASP A 12 -13.42 3.62 -3.98
CA ASP A 12 -14.28 3.02 -2.94
C ASP A 12 -14.70 4.03 -1.86
N ARG A 13 -13.80 4.95 -1.51
CA ARG A 13 -14.03 5.96 -0.47
C ARG A 13 -14.54 7.30 -0.99
N GLN A 14 -14.89 7.40 -2.27
CA GLN A 14 -15.40 8.63 -2.90
C GLN A 14 -14.45 9.81 -2.66
N LEU A 15 -13.16 9.56 -2.88
CA LEU A 15 -12.08 10.54 -2.77
C LEU A 15 -11.65 11.07 -4.15
N CYS A 16 -11.93 10.31 -5.21
CA CYS A 16 -11.80 10.76 -6.59
C CYS A 16 -12.82 10.05 -7.48
N ASP A 17 -13.29 10.74 -8.52
CA ASP A 17 -14.19 10.18 -9.53
C ASP A 17 -13.45 10.04 -10.85
N THR A 18 -12.47 9.13 -10.90
CA THR A 18 -11.72 8.84 -12.13
C THR A 18 -12.03 7.44 -12.65
N ALA A 19 -12.44 7.38 -13.92
CA ALA A 19 -12.57 6.14 -14.68
C ALA A 19 -11.25 5.76 -15.39
N GLU A 20 -10.16 6.49 -15.12
CA GLU A 20 -8.88 6.22 -15.76
C GLU A 20 -8.29 4.89 -15.30
N PRO A 21 -7.61 4.16 -16.21
CA PRO A 21 -6.92 2.95 -15.84
C PRO A 21 -5.67 3.25 -15.00
N TYR A 22 -5.30 2.32 -14.12
CA TYR A 22 -4.21 2.49 -13.14
C TYR A 22 -2.84 2.87 -13.73
N TYR A 23 -2.59 2.57 -15.02
CA TYR A 23 -1.32 2.87 -15.69
C TYR A 23 -1.22 4.33 -16.19
N LYS A 24 -2.36 5.03 -16.33
CA LYS A 24 -2.42 6.49 -16.59
C LYS A 24 -2.57 7.29 -15.31
N TYR A 25 -3.12 6.67 -14.28
CA TYR A 25 -3.36 7.30 -12.98
C TYR A 25 -2.08 7.84 -12.32
N CYS A 26 -2.14 9.10 -11.88
CA CYS A 26 -1.16 9.75 -11.03
C CYS A 26 -1.80 10.06 -9.66
N PRO A 27 -1.41 9.32 -8.60
CA PRO A 27 -1.91 9.58 -7.26
C PRO A 27 -1.61 11.01 -6.80
N ALA A 28 -2.61 11.71 -6.29
CA ALA A 28 -2.40 12.97 -5.57
C ALA A 28 -1.76 12.68 -4.21
N THR A 29 -0.88 13.56 -3.73
CA THR A 29 -0.20 13.41 -2.44
C THR A 29 -1.17 13.25 -1.28
N VAL A 30 -2.30 13.96 -1.32
CA VAL A 30 -3.38 13.86 -0.34
C VAL A 30 -4.72 13.91 -1.08
N LEU A 31 -5.60 12.97 -0.77
CA LEU A 31 -7.03 13.06 -1.06
C LEU A 31 -7.81 13.06 0.24
N GLU A 32 -8.83 13.89 0.35
CA GLU A 32 -9.62 14.01 1.57
C GLU A 32 -11.08 14.34 1.28
N ASN A 33 -11.97 13.70 2.05
CA ASN A 33 -13.37 14.11 2.19
C ASN A 33 -13.73 14.20 3.68
N GLN A 34 -15.01 14.31 4.04
CA GLN A 34 -15.42 14.47 5.44
C GLN A 34 -15.00 13.28 6.34
N ARG A 35 -14.98 12.06 5.80
CA ARG A 35 -14.72 10.84 6.57
C ARG A 35 -13.32 10.29 6.40
N PHE A 36 -12.77 10.33 5.19
CA PHE A 36 -11.51 9.69 4.84
C PHE A 36 -10.44 10.70 4.46
N ARG A 37 -9.19 10.36 4.79
CA ARG A 37 -7.99 11.00 4.24
C ARG A 37 -7.05 9.91 3.74
N LEU A 38 -6.55 10.07 2.53
CA LEU A 38 -5.65 9.12 1.87
C LEU A 38 -4.37 9.87 1.48
N TYR A 39 -3.25 9.47 2.05
CA TYR A 39 -1.93 9.97 1.67
C TYR A 39 -1.24 9.00 0.71
N TRP A 40 -0.49 9.58 -0.23
CA TRP A 40 0.42 8.87 -1.12
C TRP A 40 1.83 9.44 -0.98
N ASP A 41 2.79 8.57 -0.65
CA ASP A 41 4.23 8.89 -0.56
C ASP A 41 4.50 10.22 0.18
N ASN A 42 3.86 10.38 1.35
CA ASN A 42 3.95 11.60 2.14
C ASN A 42 4.63 11.31 3.49
N PRO A 43 5.74 11.99 3.82
CA PRO A 43 6.41 11.78 5.09
C PRO A 43 5.57 12.35 6.24
N ILE A 44 5.54 11.62 7.35
CA ILE A 44 4.87 12.05 8.57
C ILE A 44 5.89 12.73 9.49
N LEU A 45 5.55 13.93 9.93
CA LEU A 45 6.32 14.67 10.92
C LEU A 45 5.96 14.12 12.30
N THR A 46 6.98 13.71 13.06
CA THR A 46 6.86 13.15 14.40
C THR A 46 7.82 13.86 15.34
N ASP A 47 7.44 13.99 16.62
CA ASP A 47 8.29 14.65 17.63
C ASP A 47 9.60 13.88 17.88
N LYS A 48 9.56 12.56 17.71
CA LYS A 48 10.75 11.68 17.77
C LYS A 48 11.28 11.44 16.37
N THR A 49 12.59 11.30 16.25
CA THR A 49 13.24 10.88 15.00
C THR A 49 12.85 9.44 14.68
N ILE A 50 12.03 9.26 13.63
CA ILE A 50 11.68 7.97 13.06
C ILE A 50 12.30 7.87 11.68
N MET A 51 13.15 6.87 11.47
CA MET A 51 13.80 6.64 10.18
C MET A 51 12.80 6.25 9.08
N ALA A 52 11.82 5.42 9.41
CA ALA A 52 10.78 4.96 8.51
C ALA A 52 9.49 5.78 8.65
N ASN A 53 9.54 7.08 8.33
CA ASN A 53 8.41 8.00 8.49
C ASN A 53 7.57 8.24 7.22
N ARG A 54 7.90 7.56 6.11
CA ARG A 54 7.25 7.71 4.80
C ARG A 54 6.73 6.36 4.29
N PRO A 55 5.54 5.93 4.75
CA PRO A 55 4.82 4.81 4.13
C PRO A 55 4.38 5.15 2.71
N ASP A 56 4.25 4.13 1.86
CA ASP A 56 3.76 4.32 0.48
C ASP A 56 2.33 4.89 0.45
N VAL A 57 1.45 4.35 1.31
CA VAL A 57 0.04 4.79 1.41
C VAL A 57 -0.42 4.81 2.85
N ILE A 58 -1.19 5.84 3.23
CA ILE A 58 -1.85 5.93 4.54
C ILE A 58 -3.32 6.25 4.34
N LEU A 59 -4.21 5.37 4.82
CA LEU A 59 -5.65 5.61 4.83
C LEU A 59 -6.12 5.88 6.25
N ILE A 60 -6.80 7.00 6.45
CA ILE A 60 -7.40 7.40 7.72
C ILE A 60 -8.91 7.37 7.57
N ASP A 61 -9.61 6.66 8.47
CA ASP A 61 -11.04 6.83 8.73
C ASP A 61 -11.18 7.72 9.97
N LYS A 62 -11.55 8.99 9.76
CA LYS A 62 -11.68 10.01 10.81
C LYS A 62 -12.82 9.70 11.78
N GLN A 63 -13.88 9.05 11.29
CA GLN A 63 -15.04 8.71 12.10
C GLN A 63 -14.77 7.47 12.96
N ALA A 64 -14.17 6.42 12.36
CA ALA A 64 -13.79 5.23 13.10
C ALA A 64 -12.50 5.41 13.92
N ARG A 65 -11.77 6.51 13.71
CA ARG A 65 -10.47 6.81 14.34
C ARG A 65 -9.44 5.70 14.11
N VAL A 66 -9.45 5.15 12.89
CA VAL A 66 -8.57 4.05 12.47
C VAL A 66 -7.65 4.51 11.35
N VAL A 67 -6.38 4.13 11.43
CA VAL A 67 -5.37 4.34 10.39
C VAL A 67 -4.90 3.00 9.83
N GLN A 68 -4.69 2.95 8.52
CA GLN A 68 -4.10 1.83 7.80
C GLN A 68 -2.83 2.31 7.10
N LEU A 69 -1.66 1.81 7.53
CA LEU A 69 -0.37 2.04 6.89
C LEU A 69 -0.12 0.92 5.90
N LEU A 70 -0.01 1.24 4.62
CA LEU A 70 0.22 0.28 3.55
C LEU A 70 1.61 0.50 2.97
N ASP A 71 2.35 -0.59 2.82
CA ASP A 71 3.70 -0.57 2.30
C ASP A 71 3.93 -1.76 1.37
N PHE A 72 4.43 -1.50 0.17
CA PHE A 72 4.41 -2.46 -0.93
C PHE A 72 5.78 -3.14 -1.11
N SER A 73 5.80 -4.41 -1.50
CA SER A 73 7.04 -5.08 -1.92
C SER A 73 6.79 -6.23 -2.88
N ILE A 74 7.77 -6.46 -3.75
CA ILE A 74 7.76 -7.54 -4.72
C ILE A 74 9.05 -8.37 -4.57
N PRO A 75 9.18 -9.23 -3.54
CA PRO A 75 10.40 -9.99 -3.31
C PRO A 75 10.42 -11.31 -4.11
N ASN A 76 11.54 -12.03 -4.04
CA ASN A 76 11.55 -13.44 -4.43
C ASN A 76 10.63 -14.27 -3.51
N GLY A 77 10.04 -15.35 -4.03
CA GLY A 77 9.07 -16.18 -3.30
C GLY A 77 9.59 -16.71 -1.96
N HIS A 78 10.86 -17.11 -1.89
CA HIS A 78 11.51 -17.57 -0.66
C HIS A 78 11.59 -16.51 0.45
N ASN A 79 11.47 -15.21 0.10
CA ASN A 79 11.65 -14.09 1.02
C ASN A 79 10.32 -13.44 1.43
N LEU A 80 9.17 -14.04 1.12
CA LEU A 80 7.86 -13.44 1.39
C LEU A 80 7.63 -13.18 2.88
N LEU A 81 7.88 -14.19 3.72
CA LEU A 81 7.66 -14.09 5.17
C LEU A 81 8.64 -13.11 5.82
N SER A 82 9.93 -13.23 5.53
CA SER A 82 10.95 -12.33 6.10
C SER A 82 10.68 -10.87 5.72
N LYS A 83 10.26 -10.60 4.48
CA LYS A 83 9.88 -9.24 4.05
C LYS A 83 8.60 -8.73 4.69
N TYR A 84 7.67 -9.61 5.02
CA TYR A 84 6.48 -9.26 5.78
C TYR A 84 6.87 -8.79 7.20
N GLU A 85 7.64 -9.59 7.92
CA GLU A 85 8.09 -9.29 9.28
C GLU A 85 8.96 -8.04 9.35
N GLU A 86 9.88 -7.86 8.37
CA GLU A 86 10.71 -6.67 8.24
C GLU A 86 9.85 -5.40 8.15
N LYS A 87 8.79 -5.40 7.33
CA LYS A 87 7.91 -4.25 7.17
C LYS A 87 7.06 -3.98 8.42
N ILE A 88 6.56 -5.02 9.08
CA ILE A 88 5.85 -4.86 10.35
C ILE A 88 6.76 -4.18 11.38
N SER A 89 7.98 -4.71 11.56
CA SER A 89 8.95 -4.16 12.50
C SER A 89 9.35 -2.72 12.14
N LYS A 90 9.62 -2.46 10.85
CA LYS A 90 10.00 -1.15 10.31
C LYS A 90 9.00 -0.05 10.67
N TYR A 91 7.69 -0.30 10.54
CA TYR A 91 6.66 0.71 10.75
C TYR A 91 6.03 0.69 12.15
N MET A 92 6.41 -0.24 13.02
CA MET A 92 5.90 -0.31 14.38
C MET A 92 6.15 0.98 15.19
N PRO A 93 7.34 1.62 15.14
CA PRO A 93 7.53 2.90 15.83
C PRO A 93 6.63 4.01 15.28
N LEU A 94 6.44 4.07 13.96
CA LEU A 94 5.60 5.07 13.32
C LEU A 94 4.13 4.89 13.71
N SER A 95 3.64 3.65 13.79
CA SER A 95 2.24 3.38 14.15
C SER A 95 1.90 3.89 15.55
N VAL A 96 2.83 3.75 16.50
CA VAL A 96 2.69 4.27 17.87
C VAL A 96 2.66 5.80 17.89
N GLU A 97 3.58 6.46 17.18
CA GLU A 97 3.60 7.93 17.12
C GLU A 97 2.38 8.49 16.40
N ILE A 98 1.95 7.89 15.29
CA ILE A 98 0.70 8.28 14.60
C ILE A 98 -0.50 8.16 15.55
N LYS A 99 -0.58 7.04 16.29
CA LYS A 99 -1.67 6.81 17.25
C LYS A 99 -1.74 7.93 18.29
N ARG A 100 -0.58 8.36 18.79
CA ARG A 100 -0.45 9.45 19.76
C ARG A 100 -0.76 10.82 19.16
N ILE A 101 -0.05 11.20 18.09
CA ILE A 101 -0.09 12.56 17.51
C ILE A 101 -1.46 12.87 16.90
N TRP A 102 -2.06 11.89 16.22
CA TRP A 102 -3.37 12.08 15.60
C TRP A 102 -4.52 11.66 16.50
N ALA A 103 -4.23 11.25 17.75
CA ALA A 103 -5.20 10.71 18.69
C ALA A 103 -6.11 9.67 17.99
N MET A 104 -5.54 8.58 17.51
CA MET A 104 -6.27 7.49 16.83
C MET A 104 -6.47 6.31 17.79
N ASP A 105 -7.51 5.51 17.56
CA ASP A 105 -7.82 4.37 18.43
C ASP A 105 -6.99 3.16 18.01
N ILE A 106 -6.84 2.94 16.69
CA ILE A 106 -6.07 1.82 16.14
C ILE A 106 -5.27 2.27 14.92
N VAL A 107 -4.02 1.80 14.81
CA VAL A 107 -3.18 1.94 13.63
C VAL A 107 -2.71 0.56 13.19
N TYR A 108 -3.14 0.12 12.02
CA TYR A 108 -2.73 -1.16 11.44
C TYR A 108 -1.59 -0.97 10.46
N ILE A 109 -0.62 -1.88 10.48
CA ILE A 109 0.43 -1.97 9.47
C ILE A 109 0.06 -3.12 8.53
N ARG A 110 -0.01 -2.84 7.23
CA ARG A 110 -0.43 -3.76 6.19
C ARG A 110 0.64 -3.87 5.10
N PRO A 111 1.58 -4.79 5.25
CA PRO A 111 2.50 -5.13 4.17
C PRO A 111 1.72 -5.71 2.97
N ILE A 112 1.75 -5.02 1.84
CA ILE A 112 1.15 -5.47 0.58
C ILE A 112 2.25 -6.14 -0.25
N ILE A 113 2.39 -7.46 -0.09
CA ILE A 113 3.51 -8.23 -0.65
C ILE A 113 3.01 -9.26 -1.65
N MET A 114 3.73 -9.38 -2.77
CA MET A 114 3.49 -10.41 -3.79
C MET A 114 4.83 -10.83 -4.39
N SER A 115 5.06 -12.10 -4.72
CA SER A 115 6.36 -12.47 -5.29
C SER A 115 6.56 -11.93 -6.71
N VAL A 116 7.81 -11.82 -7.16
CA VAL A 116 8.17 -11.51 -8.56
C VAL A 116 7.56 -12.48 -9.58
N THR A 117 7.27 -13.72 -9.17
CA THR A 117 6.61 -14.75 -9.97
C THR A 117 5.08 -14.69 -9.91
N GLY A 118 4.51 -13.74 -9.15
CA GLY A 118 3.08 -13.58 -8.97
C GLY A 118 2.48 -14.50 -7.89
N VAL A 119 3.27 -15.15 -7.04
CA VAL A 119 2.76 -15.90 -5.88
C VAL A 119 2.12 -14.91 -4.91
N VAL A 120 0.88 -15.19 -4.54
CA VAL A 120 0.07 -14.40 -3.63
C VAL A 120 0.12 -15.04 -2.24
N PRO A 121 0.69 -14.38 -1.23
CA PRO A 121 0.62 -14.87 0.15
C PRO A 121 -0.81 -14.67 0.71
N GLU A 122 -1.20 -15.55 1.63
CA GLU A 122 -2.51 -15.47 2.31
C GLU A 122 -2.71 -14.13 3.04
N SER A 123 -1.63 -13.56 3.60
CA SER A 123 -1.64 -12.24 4.24
C SER A 123 -2.14 -11.14 3.31
N LEU A 124 -1.76 -11.16 2.03
CA LEU A 124 -2.25 -10.19 1.05
C LEU A 124 -3.77 -10.32 0.87
N ILE A 125 -4.28 -11.54 0.70
CA ILE A 125 -5.73 -11.78 0.55
C ILE A 125 -6.49 -11.27 1.78
N LYS A 126 -5.99 -11.58 2.98
CA LYS A 126 -6.56 -11.09 4.24
C LYS A 126 -6.60 -9.57 4.30
N HIS A 127 -5.50 -8.90 3.96
CA HIS A 127 -5.43 -7.44 3.99
C HIS A 127 -6.39 -6.79 2.99
N LEU A 128 -6.55 -7.33 1.78
CA LEU A 128 -7.51 -6.80 0.80
C LEU A 128 -8.96 -6.89 1.33
N LYS A 129 -9.33 -8.03 1.93
CA LYS A 129 -10.64 -8.21 2.56
C LYS A 129 -10.87 -7.24 3.72
N GLU A 130 -9.88 -7.06 4.59
CA GLU A 130 -9.95 -6.12 5.72
C GLU A 130 -10.03 -4.65 5.26
N LEU A 131 -9.45 -4.32 4.10
CA LEU A 131 -9.59 -3.01 3.45
C LEU A 131 -10.91 -2.85 2.70
N LYS A 132 -11.71 -3.92 2.60
CA LYS A 132 -12.96 -4.02 1.84
C LYS A 132 -12.78 -3.78 0.34
N LEU A 133 -11.63 -4.17 -0.19
CA LEU A 133 -11.33 -4.07 -1.62
C LEU A 133 -11.83 -5.30 -2.38
N PRO A 134 -12.23 -5.16 -3.65
CA PRO A 134 -12.83 -6.26 -4.40
C PRO A 134 -11.80 -7.32 -4.81
N ASP A 135 -12.20 -8.58 -4.81
CA ASP A 135 -11.31 -9.73 -5.06
C ASP A 135 -10.66 -9.71 -6.46
N HIS A 136 -11.36 -9.16 -7.47
CA HIS A 136 -10.81 -9.06 -8.84
C HIS A 136 -9.54 -8.18 -8.92
N LEU A 137 -9.31 -7.33 -7.92
CA LEU A 137 -8.11 -6.50 -7.82
C LEU A 137 -6.85 -7.36 -7.71
N LEU A 138 -6.95 -8.52 -7.07
CA LEU A 138 -5.82 -9.44 -6.91
C LEU A 138 -5.26 -9.89 -8.25
N HIS A 139 -6.13 -10.26 -9.20
CA HIS A 139 -5.72 -10.64 -10.56
C HIS A 139 -5.04 -9.48 -11.28
N THR A 140 -5.55 -8.25 -11.11
CA THR A 140 -4.97 -7.05 -11.72
C THR A 140 -3.58 -6.75 -11.15
N MET A 141 -3.42 -6.89 -9.83
CA MET A 141 -2.13 -6.75 -9.16
C MET A 141 -1.14 -7.81 -9.64
N GLN A 142 -1.53 -9.08 -9.68
CA GLN A 142 -0.71 -10.20 -10.12
C GLN A 142 -0.24 -10.02 -11.57
N LYS A 143 -1.16 -9.66 -12.45
CA LYS A 143 -0.84 -9.33 -13.85
C LYS A 143 0.14 -8.17 -13.95
N SER A 144 -0.06 -7.09 -13.18
CA SER A 144 0.85 -5.95 -13.15
C SER A 144 2.26 -6.33 -12.69
N VAL A 145 2.39 -7.21 -11.70
CA VAL A 145 3.69 -7.67 -11.19
C VAL A 145 4.40 -8.51 -12.24
N ILE A 146 3.74 -9.54 -12.79
CA ILE A 146 4.34 -10.44 -13.79
C ILE A 146 4.77 -9.65 -15.03
N LEU A 147 3.92 -8.75 -15.54
CA LEU A 147 4.26 -7.91 -16.68
C LEU A 147 5.48 -7.02 -16.39
N SER A 148 5.57 -6.44 -15.19
CA SER A 148 6.72 -5.65 -14.78
C SER A 148 8.00 -6.49 -14.75
N THR A 149 7.95 -7.69 -14.16
CA THR A 149 9.09 -8.62 -14.13
C THR A 149 9.53 -9.00 -15.55
N CYS A 150 8.59 -9.37 -16.44
CA CYS A 150 8.89 -9.69 -17.83
C CYS A 150 9.50 -8.51 -18.58
N ASN A 151 9.04 -7.28 -18.34
CA ASN A 151 9.59 -6.10 -18.98
C ASN A 151 11.04 -5.83 -18.55
N ILE A 152 11.37 -6.02 -17.27
CA ILE A 152 12.76 -5.93 -16.78
C ILE A 152 13.66 -6.95 -17.47
N VAL A 153 13.21 -8.20 -17.61
CA VAL A 153 13.98 -9.25 -18.30
C VAL A 153 14.17 -8.92 -19.78
N ARG A 154 13.12 -8.43 -20.46
CA ARG A 154 13.21 -8.01 -21.86
C ARG A 154 14.15 -6.83 -22.06
N SER A 155 14.09 -5.82 -21.19
CA SER A 155 15.00 -4.67 -21.28
C SER A 155 16.44 -5.11 -21.07
N PHE A 156 16.70 -6.04 -20.15
CA PHE A 156 18.04 -6.58 -19.95
C PHE A 156 18.57 -7.31 -21.19
N ARG A 157 17.76 -8.21 -21.75
CA ARG A 157 18.13 -8.96 -22.96
C ARG A 157 18.39 -8.06 -24.18
N ASN A 158 17.66 -6.94 -24.30
CA ASN A 158 17.81 -6.02 -25.42
C ASN A 158 18.98 -5.02 -25.25
N MET A 159 19.73 -5.09 -24.13
CA MET A 159 20.96 -4.32 -23.93
C MET A 159 22.20 -5.07 -24.44
N GLU A 160 22.08 -6.35 -24.78
CA GLU A 160 23.07 -7.15 -25.52
C GLU A 160 22.84 -7.06 -27.03
#